data_AF-A0A1P8WKB8-F1
#
_entry.id   AF-A0A1P8WKB8-F1
#
_cell.length_a   1.000
_cell.length_b   1.000
_cell.length_c   1.000
_cell.angle_alpha   90.00
_cell.angle_beta   90.00
_cell.angle_gamma   90.00
#
_symmetry.space_group_name_H-M   'P 1'
#
loop_
_entity.id
_entity.type
_entity.pdbx_description
1 polymer ?
#
loop_
_entity_poly.entity_id
_entity_poly.type
_entity_poly.pdbx_seq_one_letter_code
_entity_poly.pdbx_strand_id
1 'polypeptide(L)'
;MNAHEFIQAVKLRVIDAAADGVLKNLKTSHSRSSTIALQEISKWFNGLSNSDQRHVAKVVQMTAHSAAFGLFCVIDGVRVVESGPEKSEFRLMAISANGSETTLNPDDGEMLHDLLNALDVD
;
A
#
# COMPACT_ATOMS: atom_id res chain seq x y z
N MET A 1 17.01 -8.93 -6.02
CA MET A 1 15.86 -8.01 -5.90
C MET A 1 16.41 -6.62 -5.77
N ASN A 2 16.17 -5.77 -6.76
CA ASN A 2 16.49 -4.34 -6.73
C ASN A 2 15.25 -3.51 -6.31
N ALA A 3 15.43 -2.19 -6.17
CA ALA A 3 14.37 -1.28 -5.75
C ALA A 3 13.14 -1.30 -6.68
N HIS A 4 13.33 -1.31 -7.99
CA HIS A 4 12.23 -1.35 -8.96
C HIS A 4 11.43 -2.64 -8.88
N GLU A 5 12.12 -3.79 -8.86
CA GLU A 5 11.49 -5.11 -8.72
C GLU A 5 10.69 -5.20 -7.41
N PHE A 6 11.26 -4.64 -6.33
CA PHE A 6 10.60 -4.59 -5.03
C PHE A 6 9.33 -3.73 -5.08
N ILE A 7 9.40 -2.52 -5.64
CA ILE A 7 8.25 -1.60 -5.71
C ILE A 7 7.14 -2.14 -6.60
N GLN A 8 7.47 -2.76 -7.73
CA GLN A 8 6.49 -3.47 -8.56
C GLN A 8 5.81 -4.62 -7.79
N ALA A 9 6.58 -5.39 -7.04
CA ALA A 9 6.04 -6.47 -6.21
C ALA A 9 5.14 -5.92 -5.09
N VAL A 10 5.50 -4.80 -4.45
CA VAL A 10 4.67 -4.15 -3.43
C VAL A 10 3.37 -3.63 -4.03
N LYS A 11 3.39 -2.98 -5.21
CA LYS A 11 2.16 -2.52 -5.88
C LYS A 11 1.19 -3.69 -6.09
N LEU A 12 1.66 -4.77 -6.70
CA LEU A 12 0.81 -5.93 -7.00
C LEU A 12 0.36 -6.69 -5.75
N ARG A 13 1.29 -6.98 -4.83
CA ARG A 13 1.07 -7.96 -3.73
C ARG A 13 0.59 -7.33 -2.44
N VAL A 14 0.75 -6.03 -2.28
CA VAL A 14 0.34 -5.30 -1.07
C VAL A 14 -0.76 -4.32 -1.41
N ILE A 15 -0.53 -3.39 -2.34
CA ILE A 15 -1.48 -2.30 -2.61
C ILE A 15 -2.73 -2.84 -3.32
N ASP A 16 -2.57 -3.45 -4.48
CA ASP A 16 -3.68 -3.96 -5.28
C ASP A 16 -4.40 -5.09 -4.53
N ALA A 17 -3.65 -6.02 -3.94
CA ALA A 17 -4.21 -7.11 -3.17
C ALA A 17 -5.02 -6.65 -1.93
N ALA A 18 -4.58 -5.60 -1.23
CA ALA A 18 -5.33 -5.04 -0.11
C ALA A 18 -6.64 -4.39 -0.58
N ALA A 19 -6.58 -3.60 -1.66
CA ALA A 19 -7.76 -2.96 -2.23
C ALA A 19 -8.79 -4.00 -2.72
N ASP A 20 -8.33 -5.01 -3.46
CA ASP A 20 -9.16 -6.11 -3.93
C ASP A 20 -9.76 -6.92 -2.79
N GLY A 21 -8.98 -7.16 -1.72
CA GLY A 21 -9.45 -7.84 -0.52
C GLY A 21 -10.61 -7.11 0.15
N VAL A 22 -10.49 -5.79 0.32
CA VAL A 22 -11.55 -4.94 0.88
C VAL A 22 -12.78 -4.96 -0.03
N LEU A 23 -12.61 -4.74 -1.34
CA LEU A 23 -13.71 -4.72 -2.29
C LEU A 23 -14.43 -6.07 -2.38
N LYS A 24 -13.68 -7.18 -2.34
CA LYS A 24 -14.25 -8.53 -2.28
C LYS A 24 -15.08 -8.70 -1.02
N ASN A 25 -14.56 -8.32 0.14
CA ASN A 25 -15.30 -8.39 1.39
C ASN A 25 -16.60 -7.58 1.33
N LEU A 26 -16.55 -6.35 0.83
CA LEU A 26 -17.74 -5.51 0.65
C LEU A 26 -18.80 -6.14 -0.27
N LYS A 27 -18.38 -6.84 -1.33
CA LYS A 27 -19.29 -7.52 -2.25
C LYS A 27 -19.88 -8.80 -1.66
N THR A 28 -19.09 -9.56 -0.88
CA THR A 28 -19.44 -10.94 -0.50
C THR A 28 -19.85 -11.14 0.95
N SER A 29 -19.72 -10.16 1.85
CA SER A 29 -19.95 -10.34 3.29
C SER A 29 -21.43 -10.40 3.71
N HIS A 30 -22.17 -11.34 3.10
CA HIS A 30 -23.48 -11.82 3.54
C HIS A 30 -23.34 -13.02 4.50
N SER A 31 -22.11 -13.44 4.83
CA SER A 31 -21.85 -14.59 5.68
C SER A 31 -22.10 -14.28 7.16
N ARG A 32 -22.76 -15.21 7.86
CA ARG A 32 -23.04 -15.17 9.31
C ARG A 32 -21.80 -14.99 10.20
N SER A 33 -20.60 -15.19 9.67
CA SER A 33 -19.34 -15.03 10.41
C SER A 33 -18.75 -13.61 10.36
N SER A 34 -19.31 -12.71 9.55
CA SER A 34 -18.86 -11.31 9.48
C SER A 34 -19.39 -10.47 10.65
N THR A 35 -18.64 -9.46 11.07
CA THR A 35 -19.09 -8.53 12.12
C THR A 35 -20.31 -7.73 11.66
N ILE A 36 -21.15 -7.28 12.61
CA ILE A 36 -22.33 -6.47 12.30
C ILE A 36 -21.95 -5.24 11.48
N ALA A 37 -20.88 -4.55 11.86
CA ALA A 37 -20.39 -3.37 11.13
C ALA A 37 -20.02 -3.67 9.68
N LEU A 38 -19.38 -4.83 9.39
CA LEU A 38 -19.03 -5.20 8.02
C LEU A 38 -20.28 -5.55 7.19
N GLN A 39 -21.29 -6.19 7.81
CA GLN A 39 -22.56 -6.48 7.14
C GLN A 39 -23.31 -5.19 6.75
N GLU A 40 -23.33 -4.20 7.64
CA GLU A 40 -23.97 -2.90 7.38
C GLU A 40 -23.30 -2.16 6.23
N ILE A 41 -21.97 -2.06 6.24
CA ILE A 41 -21.20 -1.38 5.19
C ILE A 41 -21.33 -2.14 3.86
N SER A 42 -21.31 -3.48 3.88
CA SER A 42 -21.52 -4.30 2.69
C SER A 42 -22.92 -4.12 2.10
N LYS A 43 -23.96 -4.10 2.94
CA LYS A 43 -25.33 -3.84 2.48
C LYS A 43 -25.44 -2.45 1.83
N TRP A 44 -24.84 -1.43 2.45
CA TRP A 44 -24.78 -0.09 1.88
C TRP A 44 -24.06 -0.09 0.53
N PHE A 45 -22.85 -0.64 0.46
CA PHE A 45 -22.05 -0.69 -0.76
C PHE A 45 -22.77 -1.39 -1.91
N ASN A 46 -23.38 -2.55 -1.65
CA ASN A 46 -24.12 -3.30 -2.67
C ASN A 46 -25.44 -2.60 -3.08
N GLY A 47 -25.94 -1.65 -2.29
CA GLY A 47 -27.09 -0.81 -2.63
C GLY A 47 -26.74 0.41 -3.48
N LEU A 48 -25.44 0.72 -3.66
CA LEU A 48 -24.98 1.86 -4.47
C LEU A 48 -25.15 1.59 -5.97
N SER A 49 -25.22 2.68 -6.76
CA SER A 49 -25.13 2.60 -8.22
C SER A 49 -23.78 2.05 -8.66
N ASN A 50 -23.71 1.49 -9.87
CA ASN A 50 -22.42 1.04 -10.45
C ASN A 50 -21.38 2.17 -10.52
N SER A 51 -21.82 3.42 -10.70
CA SER A 51 -20.90 4.57 -10.71
C SER A 51 -20.33 4.83 -9.33
N ASP A 52 -21.16 4.80 -8.30
CA ASP A 52 -20.73 5.05 -6.93
C ASP A 52 -19.87 3.90 -6.39
N GLN A 53 -20.18 2.65 -6.76
CA GLN A 53 -19.30 1.52 -6.44
C GLN A 53 -17.90 1.68 -7.06
N ARG A 54 -17.80 2.23 -8.27
CA ARG A 54 -16.49 2.56 -8.89
C ARG A 54 -15.77 3.68 -8.14
N HIS A 55 -16.48 4.70 -7.67
CA HIS A 55 -15.87 5.76 -6.84
C HIS A 55 -15.33 5.19 -5.53
N VAL A 56 -16.10 4.34 -4.85
CA VAL A 56 -15.63 3.65 -3.64
C VAL A 56 -14.40 2.79 -3.95
N ALA A 57 -14.40 2.05 -5.06
CA ALA A 57 -13.23 1.26 -5.47
C ALA A 57 -11.99 2.13 -5.66
N LYS A 58 -12.12 3.30 -6.32
CA LYS A 58 -11.00 4.24 -6.50
C LYS A 58 -10.52 4.82 -5.16
N VAL A 59 -11.43 5.16 -4.25
CA VAL A 59 -11.06 5.63 -2.89
C VAL A 59 -10.28 4.56 -2.13
N VAL A 60 -10.72 3.30 -2.20
CA VAL A 60 -10.01 2.17 -1.56
C VAL A 60 -8.61 2.00 -2.14
N GLN A 61 -8.47 2.04 -3.48
CA GLN A 61 -7.17 2.00 -4.16
C GLN A 61 -6.27 3.17 -3.75
N MET A 62 -6.78 4.41 -3.80
CA MET A 62 -6.05 5.61 -3.38
C MET A 62 -5.59 5.52 -1.92
N THR A 63 -6.42 4.96 -1.05
CA THR A 63 -6.09 4.78 0.37
C THR A 63 -4.94 3.79 0.55
N ALA A 64 -4.99 2.64 -0.13
CA ALA A 64 -3.92 1.64 -0.09
C ALA A 64 -2.60 2.20 -0.64
N HIS A 65 -2.66 2.90 -1.78
CA HIS A 65 -1.48 3.56 -2.39
C HIS A 65 -0.90 4.63 -1.47
N SER A 66 -1.74 5.55 -0.97
CA SER A 66 -1.31 6.65 -0.10
C SER A 66 -0.66 6.16 1.20
N ALA A 67 -1.17 5.07 1.77
CA ALA A 67 -0.56 4.45 2.95
C ALA A 67 0.84 3.90 2.65
N ALA A 68 1.00 3.14 1.55
CA ALA A 68 2.30 2.59 1.14
C ALA A 68 3.29 3.70 0.77
N PHE A 69 2.85 4.70 0.00
CA PHE A 69 3.63 5.89 -0.33
C PHE A 69 4.09 6.62 0.93
N GLY A 70 3.19 6.81 1.89
CA GLY A 70 3.50 7.44 3.16
C GLY A 70 4.55 6.68 3.97
N LEU A 71 4.49 5.35 3.97
CA LEU A 71 5.51 4.51 4.59
C LEU A 71 6.86 4.63 3.88
N PHE A 72 6.88 4.60 2.54
CA PHE A 72 8.13 4.79 1.79
C PHE A 72 8.73 6.17 2.00
N CYS A 73 7.92 7.22 2.12
CA CYS A 73 8.43 8.55 2.51
C CYS A 73 9.18 8.53 3.86
N VAL A 74 8.73 7.70 4.81
CA VAL A 74 9.41 7.55 6.11
C VAL A 74 10.73 6.80 5.93
N ILE A 75 10.69 5.70 5.18
CA ILE A 75 11.88 4.87 4.91
C ILE A 75 12.95 5.66 4.15
N ASP A 76 12.54 6.46 3.16
CA ASP A 76 13.39 7.33 2.36
C ASP A 76 13.86 8.59 3.12
N GLY A 77 13.43 8.79 4.38
CA GLY A 77 13.86 9.90 5.22
C GLY A 77 13.23 11.26 4.87
N VAL A 78 12.34 11.33 3.87
CA VAL A 78 11.62 12.56 3.48
C VAL A 78 10.41 12.87 4.37
N ARG A 79 10.03 11.94 5.26
CA ARG A 79 8.98 12.12 6.28
C ARG A 79 9.46 11.67 7.65
N VAL A 80 9.68 12.64 8.54
CA VAL A 80 10.08 12.39 9.92
C VAL A 80 8.90 11.88 10.75
N VAL A 81 9.11 10.77 11.47
CA VAL A 81 8.11 10.20 12.41
C VAL A 81 8.50 10.35 13.88
N GLU A 82 9.77 10.65 14.17
CA GLU A 82 10.27 10.82 15.54
C GLU A 82 10.03 12.26 16.04
N SER A 83 9.53 12.39 17.26
CA SER A 83 9.31 13.67 17.93
C SER A 83 10.52 14.21 18.68
N GLY A 84 11.54 13.37 18.91
CA GLY A 84 12.78 13.74 19.61
C GLY A 84 13.73 14.63 18.80
N PRO A 85 14.78 15.19 19.42
CA PRO A 85 15.79 15.99 18.72
C PRO A 85 16.65 15.16 17.76
N GLU A 86 16.91 13.89 18.11
CA GLU A 86 17.63 12.94 17.27
C GLU A 86 16.68 12.29 16.26
N LYS A 87 17.16 12.07 15.03
CA LYS A 87 16.42 11.45 13.93
C LYS A 87 17.15 10.18 13.49
N SER A 88 16.37 9.12 13.35
CA SER A 88 16.82 7.85 12.82
C SER A 88 16.81 7.89 11.30
N GLU A 89 17.76 7.16 10.74
CA GLU A 89 17.81 6.85 9.33
C GLU A 89 17.34 5.41 9.12
N PHE A 90 16.40 5.21 8.20
CA PHE A 90 15.84 3.89 7.93
C PHE A 90 16.47 3.33 6.65
N ARG A 91 16.89 2.07 6.72
CA ARG A 91 17.43 1.32 5.58
C ARG A 91 16.65 0.04 5.38
N LEU A 92 16.21 -0.18 4.15
CA LEU A 92 15.57 -1.41 3.72
C LEU A 92 16.58 -2.24 2.93
N MET A 93 16.82 -3.47 3.38
CA MET A 93 17.77 -4.38 2.75
C MET A 93 17.08 -5.65 2.28
N ALA A 94 17.32 -6.02 1.02
CA ALA A 94 16.99 -7.34 0.50
C ALA A 94 18.18 -8.28 0.74
N ILE A 95 17.98 -9.33 1.53
CA ILE A 95 18.97 -10.39 1.76
C ILE A 95 18.48 -11.64 1.04
N SER A 96 19.24 -12.10 0.05
CA SER A 96 18.89 -13.27 -0.74
C SER A 96 19.38 -14.58 -0.09
N ALA A 97 18.87 -15.72 -0.57
CA ALA A 97 19.18 -17.03 0.00
C ALA A 97 20.67 -17.41 -0.05
N ASN A 98 21.45 -16.81 -0.96
CA ASN A 98 22.90 -17.02 -1.03
C ASN A 98 23.70 -16.03 -0.15
N GLY A 99 23.01 -15.20 0.65
CA GLY A 99 23.62 -14.20 1.53
C GLY A 99 23.95 -12.87 0.85
N SER A 100 23.66 -12.69 -0.44
CA SER A 100 23.84 -11.39 -1.09
C SER A 100 22.82 -10.38 -0.56
N GLU A 101 23.34 -9.22 -0.16
CA GLU A 101 22.58 -8.09 0.37
C GLU A 101 22.47 -6.97 -0.66
N THR A 102 21.34 -6.29 -0.70
CA THR A 102 21.10 -5.11 -1.55
C THR A 102 20.29 -4.10 -0.77
N THR A 103 20.83 -2.90 -0.57
CA THR A 103 20.07 -1.76 -0.03
C THR A 103 19.08 -1.28 -1.09
N LEU A 104 17.80 -1.21 -0.73
CA LEU A 104 16.73 -0.84 -1.65
C LEU A 104 16.47 0.67 -1.67
N ASN A 105 16.85 1.40 -0.62
CA ASN A 105 16.81 2.87 -0.53
C ASN A 105 18.20 3.46 -0.22
N PRO A 106 19.20 3.31 -1.11
CA PRO A 106 20.53 3.87 -0.88
C PRO A 106 20.50 5.41 -0.97
N ASP A 107 21.41 6.09 -0.27
CA ASP A 107 21.44 7.56 -0.16
C ASP A 107 21.61 8.28 -1.50
N ASP A 108 22.28 7.63 -2.45
CA ASP A 108 22.58 8.14 -3.78
C ASP A 108 21.71 7.52 -4.89
N GLY A 109 20.66 6.78 -4.51
CA GLY A 109 19.75 6.14 -5.45
C GLY A 109 18.38 6.80 -5.57
N GLU A 110 17.53 6.15 -6.36
CA GLU A 110 16.13 6.55 -6.49
C GLU A 110 15.35 6.25 -5.22
N MET A 111 14.48 7.19 -4.85
CA MET A 111 13.64 7.06 -3.67
C MET A 111 12.48 6.10 -3.93
N LEU A 112 12.20 5.21 -2.98
CA LEU A 112 11.15 4.21 -3.09
C LEU A 112 9.75 4.83 -3.29
N HIS A 113 9.49 5.97 -2.64
CA HIS A 113 8.22 6.67 -2.78
C HIS A 113 8.02 7.27 -4.19
N ASP A 114 9.09 7.76 -4.82
CA ASP A 114 9.06 8.25 -6.21
C ASP A 114 8.87 7.10 -7.19
N LEU A 115 9.60 5.99 -7.00
CA LEU A 115 9.41 4.78 -7.79
C LEU A 115 7.96 4.28 -7.72
N LEU A 116 7.33 4.33 -6.54
CA LEU A 116 5.94 3.93 -6.39
C LEU A 116 4.98 4.86 -7.15
N ASN A 117 5.18 6.18 -7.08
CA ASN A 117 4.36 7.14 -7.81
C ASN A 117 4.52 7.04 -9.33
N ALA A 118 5.71 6.70 -9.81
CA ALA A 118 5.95 6.48 -11.23
C ALA A 118 5.15 5.29 -11.80
N LEU A 119 4.74 4.33 -10.97
CA LEU A 119 3.85 3.23 -11.36
C LEU A 119 2.36 3.59 -11.38
N ASP A 120 1.99 4.78 -10.86
CA ASP A 120 0.61 5.25 -10.75
C ASP A 120 0.26 6.32 -11.80
N VAL A 121 1.12 6.49 -12.81
CA VAL A 121 0.81 7.30 -13.99
C VAL A 121 -0.21 6.53 -14.85
N ASP A 122 -1.41 7.10 -14.95
CA ASP A 122 -2.60 6.58 -15.65
C ASP A 122 -2.33 5.93 -17.02
#